data_AF-A0A7V9UXK5-F1
#
_entry.id   AF-A0A7V9UXK5-F1
#
_cell.length_a   1.000
_cell.length_b   1.000
_cell.length_c   1.000
_cell.angle_alpha   90.00
_cell.angle_beta   90.00
_cell.angle_gamma   90.00
#
_symmetry.space_group_name_H-M   'P 1'
#
loop_
_entity.id
_entity.type
_entity.pdbx_description
1 polymer ?
#
loop_
_entity_poly.entity_id
_entity_poly.type
_entity_poly.pdbx_seq_one_letter_code
_entity_poly.pdbx_strand_id
1 'polypeptide(L)' 'MRGDKIEWETDAPKVLQKEKSVEVFVTILEEDSAIKEPRPFGLSKGDFVVPDNFDAPLSEEILTSFEQ' A
#
# COMPACT_ATOMS: atom_id res chain seq x y z
N MET A 1 -31.50 16.85 10.55
CA MET A 1 -30.08 16.45 10.63
C MET A 1 -29.43 16.85 9.32
N ARG A 2 -28.58 17.87 9.30
CA ARG A 2 -27.85 18.27 8.09
C ARG A 2 -26.58 17.41 8.06
N GLY A 3 -26.46 16.54 7.06
CA GLY A 3 -25.23 15.81 6.81
C GLY A 3 -24.24 16.76 6.18
N ASP A 4 -23.16 17.07 6.89
CA ASP A 4 -22.07 17.85 6.34
C ASP A 4 -21.44 17.03 5.21
N LYS A 5 -21.68 17.48 3.98
CA LYS A 5 -21.09 16.90 2.78
C LYS A 5 -19.62 17.31 2.78
N ILE A 6 -18.73 16.34 3.00
CA ILE A 6 -17.29 16.57 2.84
C ILE A 6 -17.04 16.71 1.34
N GLU A 7 -16.93 17.94 0.87
CA GLU A 7 -16.44 18.23 -0.48
C GLU A 7 -14.95 17.92 -0.49
N TRP A 8 -14.57 16.92 -1.30
CA TRP A 8 -13.16 16.62 -1.53
C TRP A 8 -12.51 17.86 -2.16
N GLU A 9 -11.41 18.31 -1.57
CA GLU A 9 -10.72 19.52 -2.01
C GLU A 9 -10.08 19.23 -3.39
N THR A 10 -10.59 19.88 -4.44
CA THR A 10 -10.13 19.77 -5.84
C THR A 10 -8.81 20.51 -6.09
N ASP A 11 -8.08 20.88 -5.04
CA ASP A 11 -6.90 21.74 -5.20
C ASP A 11 -5.85 21.02 -6.05
N ALA A 12 -5.32 21.76 -7.04
CA ALA A 12 -4.23 21.27 -7.88
C ALA A 12 -3.10 20.74 -6.99
N PRO A 13 -2.42 19.64 -7.37
CA PRO A 13 -1.37 19.06 -6.54
C PRO A 13 -0.35 20.14 -6.19
N LYS A 14 -0.20 20.38 -4.87
CA LYS A 14 0.73 21.41 -4.37
C LYS A 14 2.12 21.07 -4.88
N VAL A 15 2.69 21.98 -5.68
CA VAL A 15 4.05 21.85 -6.21
C VAL A 15 4.99 21.64 -5.04
N LEU A 16 5.73 20.52 -5.07
CA LEU A 16 6.68 20.14 -4.04
C LEU A 16 7.67 21.30 -3.84
N GLN A 17 7.56 22.01 -2.72
CA GLN A 17 8.54 23.02 -2.36
C GLN A 17 9.88 22.33 -2.15
N LYS A 18 10.89 22.81 -2.88
CA LYS A 18 12.25 22.29 -2.86
C LYS A 18 12.80 22.30 -1.42
N GLU A 19 13.20 21.11 -0.97
CA GLU A 19 14.09 20.84 0.17
C GLU A 19 13.55 21.23 1.56
N LYS A 20 12.52 20.53 2.03
CA LYS A 20 12.30 20.38 3.48
C LYS A 20 12.90 19.04 3.91
N SER A 21 13.93 19.08 4.75
CA SER A 21 14.54 17.87 5.32
C SER A 21 13.52 17.18 6.23
N VAL A 22 13.29 15.90 5.98
CA VAL A 22 12.48 15.02 6.84
C VAL A 22 13.42 14.02 7.45
N GLU A 23 13.53 14.02 8.78
CA GLU A 23 14.28 13.00 9.51
C GLU A 23 13.43 11.73 9.60
N VAL A 24 13.89 10.67 8.94
CA VAL A 24 13.23 9.36 8.92
C VAL A 24 13.99 8.42 9.83
N PHE A 25 13.37 8.01 10.94
CA PHE A 25 13.92 6.98 11.82
C PHE A 25 13.47 5.61 11.30
N VAL A 26 14.38 4.86 10.68
CA VAL A 26 14.16 3.46 10.30
C VAL A 26 14.79 2.59 11.39
N THR A 27 13.97 2.01 12.27
CA THR A 27 14.41 0.95 13.19
C THR A 27 14.46 -0.38 12.44
N ILE A 28 15.64 -0.73 11.94
CA ILE A 28 15.92 -2.07 11.42
C ILE A 28 16.15 -2.97 12.64
N LEU A 29 15.27 -3.96 12.85
CA LEU A 29 15.51 -5.01 13.84
C LEU A 29 16.66 -5.87 13.30
N GLU A 30 17.84 -5.75 13.90
CA GLU A 30 19.05 -6.45 13.46
C GLU A 30 18.92 -7.97 13.69
N GLU A 31 18.99 -8.74 12.60
CA GLU A 31 19.99 -9.81 12.53
C GLU A 31 20.48 -9.95 11.07
N ASP A 32 21.62 -9.31 10.81
CA ASP A 32 22.32 -9.31 9.53
C ASP A 32 23.01 -10.65 9.28
N SER A 33 22.45 -11.44 8.36
CA SER A 33 23.27 -12.34 7.53
C SER A 33 22.57 -12.75 6.24
N ALA A 34 22.42 -11.82 5.28
CA ALA A 34 22.51 -12.10 3.82
C ALA A 34 21.96 -10.99 2.90
N ILE A 35 22.16 -9.69 3.18
CA ILE A 35 21.87 -8.66 2.17
C ILE A 35 23.11 -7.80 1.94
N LYS A 36 24.11 -8.41 1.30
CA LYS A 36 25.37 -7.74 0.90
C LYS A 36 25.22 -6.91 -0.38
N GLU A 37 24.10 -7.02 -1.09
CA GLU A 37 23.86 -6.33 -2.34
C GLU A 37 22.46 -5.71 -2.33
N PRO A 38 22.27 -4.53 -2.96
CA PRO A 38 20.94 -3.97 -3.13
C PRO A 38 20.03 -5.01 -3.78
N ARG A 39 18.78 -5.11 -3.31
CA ARG A 39 17.77 -5.97 -3.93
C ARG A 39 17.75 -5.67 -5.42
N PRO A 40 17.95 -6.68 -6.30
CA PRO A 40 17.83 -6.46 -7.72
C PRO A 40 16.49 -5.79 -8.04
N PHE A 41 16.52 -4.73 -8.83
CA PHE A 41 15.30 -4.15 -9.36
C PHE A 41 14.60 -5.19 -10.25
N GLY A 42 13.27 -5.28 -10.18
CA GLY A 42 12.51 -6.20 -11.04
C GLY A 42 12.52 -7.67 -10.61
N LEU A 43 12.58 -7.96 -9.31
CA LEU A 43 12.50 -9.33 -8.76
C LEU A 43 11.09 -9.95 -8.76
N SER A 44 10.16 -9.41 -9.53
CA SER A 44 8.93 -10.12 -9.94
C SER A 44 9.33 -11.27 -10.87
N LYS A 45 9.88 -12.34 -10.28
CA LYS A 45 10.49 -13.51 -10.93
C LYS A 45 9.46 -14.50 -11.49
N GLY A 46 8.24 -14.03 -11.76
CA GLY A 46 7.14 -14.84 -12.28
C GLY A 46 6.06 -13.95 -12.85
N ASP A 47 5.44 -14.39 -13.94
CA ASP A 47 4.25 -13.76 -14.49
C ASP A 47 3.19 -13.72 -13.40
N PHE A 48 2.77 -12.52 -13.01
CA PHE A 48 1.63 -12.36 -12.12
C PHE A 48 0.38 -12.78 -12.88
N VAL A 49 -0.04 -14.03 -12.69
CA VAL A 49 -1.27 -14.55 -13.26
C VAL A 49 -2.42 -14.19 -12.33
N VAL A 50 -3.22 -13.23 -12.77
CA VAL A 50 -4.50 -12.92 -12.12
C VAL A 50 -5.44 -14.10 -12.41
N PRO A 51 -5.98 -14.78 -11.38
CA PRO A 51 -7.01 -15.79 -11.58
C PRO A 51 -8.24 -15.18 -12.25
N ASP A 52 -8.91 -15.95 -13.11
CA ASP A 52 -10.11 -15.48 -13.81
C ASP A 52 -11.24 -15.03 -12.87
N ASN A 53 -11.23 -15.49 -11.61
CA ASN A 53 -12.22 -15.14 -10.60
C ASN A 53 -11.81 -14.00 -9.66
N PHE A 54 -10.72 -13.28 -9.93
CA PHE A 54 -10.24 -12.23 -9.03
C PHE A 54 -11.30 -11.16 -8.77
N ASP A 55 -12.09 -10.82 -9.78
CA ASP A 55 -13.20 -9.86 -9.69
C ASP A 55 -14.52 -10.47 -9.18
N ALA A 56 -14.53 -11.77 -8.84
CA ALA A 56 -15.70 -12.42 -8.29
C ALA A 56 -15.97 -11.94 -6.84
N PRO A 57 -17.24 -11.91 -6.40
CA PRO A 57 -17.55 -11.61 -5.01
C PRO A 57 -16.88 -12.62 -4.07
N LEU A 58 -16.53 -12.16 -2.87
CA LEU A 58 -16.04 -13.03 -1.80
C LEU A 58 -17.12 -14.05 -1.42
N SER A 59 -16.70 -15.25 -1.01
CA SER A 59 -17.62 -16.30 -0.55
C SER A 59 -18.33 -15.92 0.75
N GLU A 60 -19.56 -16.42 0.93
CA GLU A 60 -20.37 -16.21 2.14
C GLU A 60 -19.66 -16.65 3.44
N GLU A 61 -18.85 -17.71 3.38
CA GLU A 61 -18.06 -18.19 4.53
C GLU A 61 -17.06 -17.13 5.01
N ILE A 62 -16.33 -16.52 4.08
CA ILE A 62 -15.39 -15.42 4.35
C ILE A 62 -16.16 -14.23 4.93
N LEU A 63 -17.26 -13.82 4.30
CA LEU A 63 -18.06 -12.68 4.77
C LEU A 63 -18.57 -12.90 6.21
N THR A 64 -19.12 -14.07 6.49
CA THR A 64 -19.64 -14.43 7.83
C THR A 64 -18.56 -14.37 8.91
N SER A 65 -17.30 -14.64 8.57
CA SER A 65 -16.19 -14.57 9.53
C SER A 65 -15.93 -13.16 10.08
N PHE A 66 -16.35 -12.11 9.37
CA PHE A 66 -16.20 -10.71 9.78
C PHE A 66 -17.39 -10.15 10.57
N GLU A 67 -18.51 -10.89 10.64
CA GLU A 67 -19.76 -10.45 11.28
C GLU A 67 -19.93 -10.97 12.72
N GLN A 68 -18.92 -11.63 13.29
CA GLN A 68 -18.91 -12.12 14.68
C GLN A 68 -18.70 -10.99 15.69
#